data_AF-A0AAW0S4U0-F1
#
_entry.id   AF-A0AAW0S4U0-F1
#
_cell.length_a   1.000
_cell.length_b   1.000
_cell.length_c   1.000
_cell.angle_alpha   90.00
_cell.angle_beta   90.00
_cell.angle_gamma   90.00
#
_symmetry.space_group_name_H-M   'P 1'
#
loop_
_entity.id
_entity.type
_entity.pdbx_description
1 polymer ?
#
loop_
_entity_poly.entity_id
_entity_poly.type
_entity_poly.pdbx_seq_one_letter_code
_entity_poly.pdbx_strand_id
1 'polypeptide(L)'
;MASPLMLSIENGIGTKKMTANLLPCRIHHNGSIDPVGAYWRPTDNKDNSKEAYFRGRRLKGKTLPLPQGYRGVVLERKADELKKEAPQPCDGEAADDDDVVAMETVGKMQATGQFDEMVIWSHESMASAAADPYVRSIEEWLQVSEKARAMTRFHLHIWRWTTNVIQIHGFDAENSDKTR
;
A
#
# COMPACT_ATOMS: atom_id res chain seq x y z
N MET A 1 -20.33 -13.16 -19.78
CA MET A 1 -19.26 -13.41 -18.79
C MET A 1 -18.59 -12.07 -18.51
N ALA A 2 -18.94 -11.41 -17.41
CA ALA A 2 -18.34 -10.12 -17.06
C ALA A 2 -16.87 -10.34 -16.72
N SER A 3 -15.97 -9.61 -17.37
CA SER A 3 -14.54 -9.65 -17.08
C SER A 3 -14.31 -9.21 -15.63
N PRO A 4 -13.43 -9.89 -14.86
CA PRO A 4 -13.14 -9.47 -13.50
C PRO A 4 -12.57 -8.05 -13.51
N LEU A 5 -13.04 -7.23 -12.57
CA LEU A 5 -12.52 -5.89 -12.30
C LEU A 5 -11.08 -6.03 -11.80
N MET A 6 -10.12 -5.99 -12.72
CA MET A 6 -8.70 -6.17 -12.41
C MET A 6 -7.94 -4.89 -12.70
N LEU A 7 -7.27 -4.36 -11.67
CA LEU A 7 -6.40 -3.21 -11.78
C LEU A 7 -5.17 -3.61 -12.61
N SER A 8 -4.95 -2.93 -13.72
CA SER A 8 -3.76 -3.12 -14.56
C SER A 8 -2.83 -1.92 -14.46
N ILE A 9 -1.54 -2.18 -14.29
CA ILE A 9 -0.50 -1.15 -14.23
C ILE A 9 0.21 -1.12 -15.58
N GLU A 10 0.10 -0.01 -16.28
CA GLU A 10 0.86 0.29 -17.48
C GLU A 10 2.14 1.05 -17.10
N ASN A 11 3.30 0.57 -17.55
CA ASN A 11 4.53 1.33 -17.40
C ASN A 11 4.49 2.56 -18.31
N GLY A 12 4.60 3.76 -17.74
CA GLY A 12 4.76 4.97 -18.52
C GLY A 12 6.10 4.99 -19.28
N ILE A 13 6.11 5.65 -20.43
CA ILE A 13 7.33 5.88 -21.21
C ILE A 13 8.19 6.89 -20.44
N GLY A 14 9.24 6.41 -19.77
CA GLY A 14 10.21 7.24 -19.04
C GLY A 14 9.83 7.54 -17.58
N THR A 15 9.91 6.53 -16.70
CA THR A 15 9.68 6.73 -15.26
C THR A 15 10.79 7.58 -14.65
N LYS A 16 10.42 8.75 -14.10
CA LYS A 16 11.35 9.65 -13.42
C LYS A 16 11.72 9.10 -12.03
N LYS A 17 12.99 9.20 -11.65
CA LYS A 17 13.42 8.97 -10.27
C LYS A 17 12.95 10.11 -9.37
N MET A 18 12.29 9.78 -8.29
CA MET A 18 11.68 10.72 -7.33
C MET A 18 12.11 10.36 -5.91
N THR A 19 11.95 11.32 -4.99
CA THR A 19 12.16 11.09 -3.56
C THR A 19 10.81 11.16 -2.86
N ALA A 20 10.40 10.05 -2.25
CA ALA A 20 9.17 9.99 -1.45
C ALA A 20 9.41 10.63 -0.08
N ASN A 21 8.63 11.66 0.27
CA ASN A 21 8.73 12.37 1.54
C ASN A 21 7.45 12.14 2.36
N LEU A 22 7.56 11.47 3.50
CA LEU A 22 6.44 11.30 4.42
C LEU A 22 6.51 12.37 5.51
N LEU A 23 5.57 13.33 5.47
CA LEU A 23 5.51 14.43 6.42
C LEU A 23 4.68 14.06 7.66
N PRO A 24 5.00 14.58 8.86
CA PRO A 24 4.27 14.32 10.10
C PRO A 24 3.00 15.19 10.19
N CYS A 25 2.34 15.44 9.06
CA CYS A 25 1.11 16.23 8.98
C CYS A 25 0.32 15.88 7.72
N ARG A 26 -0.99 16.15 7.74
CA ARG A 26 -1.85 16.01 6.57
C ARG A 26 -1.92 17.33 5.82
N ILE A 27 -1.67 17.28 4.52
CA ILE A 27 -1.91 18.38 3.60
C ILE A 27 -3.22 18.07 2.87
N HIS A 28 -4.18 19.01 2.91
CA HIS A 28 -5.48 18.81 2.26
C HIS A 28 -5.45 19.04 0.74
N HIS A 29 -4.43 19.73 0.26
CA HIS A 29 -4.22 20.00 -1.16
C HIS A 29 -3.55 18.80 -1.85
N ASN A 30 -4.19 18.30 -2.92
CA ASN A 30 -3.74 17.12 -3.67
C ASN A 30 -3.30 17.45 -5.12
N GLY A 31 -2.86 18.68 -5.39
CA GLY A 31 -2.40 19.13 -6.72
C GLY A 31 -0.89 19.41 -6.78
N SER A 32 -0.39 19.76 -7.98
CA SER A 32 1.00 20.21 -8.14
C SER A 32 1.26 21.48 -7.33
N ILE A 33 2.48 21.56 -6.77
CA ILE A 33 2.96 22.68 -5.95
C ILE A 33 4.19 23.35 -6.58
N ASP A 34 4.34 23.25 -7.90
CA ASP A 34 5.48 23.82 -8.61
C ASP A 34 5.53 25.36 -8.50
N PRO A 35 6.69 25.96 -8.16
CA PRO A 35 7.99 25.30 -7.89
C PRO A 35 8.17 24.87 -6.43
N VAL A 36 8.27 23.55 -6.19
CA VAL A 36 8.52 22.99 -4.83
C VAL A 36 9.88 23.42 -4.26
N GLY A 37 10.88 23.56 -5.11
CA GLY A 37 12.26 23.85 -4.71
C GLY A 37 12.46 25.24 -4.10
N ALA A 38 11.49 26.16 -4.18
CA ALA A 38 11.58 27.45 -3.49
C ALA A 38 11.22 27.37 -2.01
N TYR A 39 10.36 26.41 -1.64
CA TYR A 39 9.77 26.30 -0.30
C TYR A 39 10.22 25.07 0.46
N TRP A 40 10.66 24.03 -0.26
CA TRP A 40 11.10 22.77 0.32
C TRP A 40 12.52 22.45 -0.15
N ARG A 41 13.48 22.64 0.75
CA ARG A 41 14.91 22.36 0.52
C ARG A 41 15.50 21.59 1.71
N PRO A 42 15.30 20.27 1.77
CA PRO A 42 16.00 19.42 2.71
C PRO A 42 17.52 19.59 2.60
N THR A 43 18.18 19.79 3.74
CA THR A 43 19.65 19.82 3.84
C THR A 43 20.15 18.53 4.48
N ASP A 44 21.17 17.93 3.88
CA ASP A 44 21.86 16.76 4.44
C ASP A 44 22.76 17.17 5.61
N ASN A 45 22.63 16.45 6.72
CA ASN A 45 23.50 16.57 7.88
C ASN A 45 24.52 15.41 7.90
N LYS A 46 25.59 15.56 8.66
CA LYS A 46 26.70 14.61 8.76
C LYS A 46 26.27 13.23 9.29
N ASP A 47 25.16 13.18 10.04
CA ASP A 47 24.65 11.96 10.68
C ASP A 47 23.70 11.14 9.78
N ASN A 48 23.75 11.31 8.45
CA ASN A 48 22.77 10.77 7.49
C ASN A 48 21.30 11.16 7.77
N SER A 49 21.10 12.17 8.61
CA SER A 49 19.81 12.81 8.84
C SER A 49 19.63 13.97 7.87
N LYS A 50 18.39 14.19 7.45
CA LYS A 50 18.00 15.38 6.69
C LYS A 50 17.34 16.38 7.63
N GLU A 51 17.46 17.67 7.33
CA GLU A 51 16.78 18.73 8.05
C GLU A 51 16.00 19.61 7.07
N ALA A 52 14.77 19.97 7.42
CA ALA A 52 13.94 20.87 6.64
C ALA A 52 13.01 21.68 7.55
N TYR A 53 12.48 22.79 7.04
CA TYR A 53 11.48 23.58 7.73
C TYR A 53 10.19 23.55 6.94
N PHE A 54 9.08 23.20 7.60
CA PHE A 54 7.76 23.21 6.99
C PHE A 54 6.82 24.05 7.85
N ARG A 55 6.21 25.08 7.26
CA ARG A 55 5.29 25.99 7.96
C ARG A 55 5.88 26.55 9.27
N GLY A 56 7.17 26.89 9.26
CA GLY A 56 7.89 27.41 10.43
C GLY A 56 8.29 26.37 11.47
N ARG A 57 7.99 25.08 11.27
CA ARG A 57 8.39 23.99 12.18
C ARG A 57 9.60 23.26 11.64
N ARG A 58 10.59 23.04 12.50
CA ARG A 58 11.77 22.23 12.20
C ARG A 58 11.38 20.76 12.11
N LEU A 59 11.79 20.11 11.02
CA LEU A 59 11.61 18.68 10.76
C LEU A 59 12.97 18.00 10.67
N LYS A 60 13.09 16.82 11.28
CA LYS A 60 14.22 15.92 11.10
C LYS A 60 13.77 14.73 10.26
N GLY A 61 14.50 14.47 9.20
CA GLY A 61 14.25 13.40 8.24
C GLY A 61 15.22 12.25 8.43
N LYS A 62 14.72 11.02 8.45
CA LYS A 62 15.53 9.80 8.30
C LYS A 62 15.33 9.24 6.90
N THR A 63 16.42 9.10 6.15
CA THR A 63 16.39 8.43 4.85
C THR A 63 16.42 6.92 5.06
N LEU A 64 15.44 6.23 4.49
CA LEU A 64 15.31 4.78 4.54
C LEU A 64 15.35 4.22 3.12
N PRO A 65 16.37 3.42 2.77
CA PRO A 65 16.34 2.67 1.51
C PRO A 65 15.25 1.60 1.58
N LEU A 66 14.63 1.31 0.43
CA LEU A 66 13.74 0.17 0.34
C LEU A 66 14.56 -1.15 0.46
N PRO A 67 13.99 -2.21 1.06
CA PRO A 67 14.67 -3.50 1.13
C PRO A 67 15.00 -4.06 -0.25
N GLN A 68 16.02 -4.93 -0.31
CA GLN A 68 16.45 -5.53 -1.58
C GLN A 68 15.30 -6.26 -2.27
N GLY A 69 15.16 -6.05 -3.59
CA GLY A 69 14.09 -6.65 -4.38
C GLY A 69 12.77 -5.87 -4.37
N TYR A 70 12.67 -4.81 -3.57
CA TYR A 70 11.54 -3.88 -3.59
C TYR A 70 11.88 -2.63 -4.41
N ARG A 71 10.85 -2.05 -5.02
CA ARG A 71 10.91 -0.75 -5.70
C ARG A 71 9.64 0.04 -5.41
N GLY A 72 9.78 1.34 -5.22
CA GLY A 72 8.65 2.26 -5.11
C GLY A 72 8.17 2.69 -6.48
N VAL A 73 6.86 2.74 -6.69
CA VAL A 73 6.24 3.22 -7.94
C VAL A 73 5.16 4.24 -7.59
N VAL A 74 5.15 5.37 -8.30
CA VAL A 74 4.08 6.37 -8.24
C VAL A 74 3.13 6.09 -9.39
N LEU A 75 1.86 5.91 -9.06
CA LEU A 75 0.80 5.57 -10.00
C LEU A 75 -0.20 6.72 -10.12
N GLU A 76 -0.58 7.06 -11.33
CA GLU A 76 -1.64 8.02 -11.62
C GLU A 76 -2.74 7.35 -12.43
N ARG A 77 -3.99 7.71 -12.13
CA ARG A 77 -5.16 7.25 -12.89
C ARG A 77 -5.33 8.15 -14.11
N LYS A 78 -5.44 7.56 -15.31
CA LYS A 78 -5.82 8.32 -16.51
C LYS A 78 -7.31 8.65 -16.43
N ALA A 79 -7.65 9.95 -16.53
CA ALA A 79 -9.02 10.42 -16.48
C ALA A 79 -9.89 9.90 -17.65
N ASP A 80 -9.27 9.61 -18.81
CA ASP A 80 -9.96 9.25 -20.06
C ASP A 80 -10.66 7.88 -20.04
N GLU A 81 -10.47 7.06 -19.00
CA GLU A 81 -11.11 5.74 -18.86
C GLU A 81 -12.30 5.72 -17.89
N LEU A 82 -12.67 6.85 -17.27
CA LEU A 82 -13.95 7.02 -16.57
C LEU A 82 -15.09 7.15 -17.60
N LYS A 83 -15.35 6.08 -18.36
CA LYS A 83 -16.53 6.04 -19.22
C LYS A 83 -17.77 5.89 -18.32
N LYS A 84 -18.54 6.97 -18.21
CA LYS A 84 -19.94 6.95 -17.79
C LYS A 84 -20.67 6.03 -18.78
N GLU A 85 -21.14 4.86 -18.34
CA GLU A 85 -22.03 4.07 -19.20
C GLU A 85 -23.27 4.93 -19.50
N ALA A 86 -23.54 5.17 -20.78
CA ALA A 86 -24.80 5.78 -21.20
C ALA A 86 -25.95 4.83 -20.82
N PRO A 87 -27.08 5.33 -20.30
CA PRO A 87 -28.20 4.47 -19.95
C PRO A 87 -28.65 3.70 -21.20
N GLN A 88 -28.80 2.38 -21.09
CA GLN A 88 -29.66 1.66 -22.02
C GLN A 88 -31.08 2.25 -21.88
N PRO A 89 -31.80 2.51 -22.99
CA PRO A 89 -33.17 2.99 -22.88
C PRO A 89 -34.04 1.83 -22.38
N CYS A 90 -34.30 1.80 -21.07
CA CYS A 90 -35.46 1.12 -20.53
C CYS A 90 -36.56 2.15 -20.37
N ASP A 91 -37.71 1.84 -20.98
CA ASP A 91 -38.88 2.70 -21.04
C ASP A 91 -39.35 3.11 -19.64
N GLY A 92 -39.53 4.43 -19.48
CA GLY A 92 -40.41 5.09 -18.51
C GLY A 92 -40.19 4.75 -17.04
N GLU A 93 -39.66 5.71 -16.28
CA GLU A 93 -40.32 6.41 -15.16
C GLU A 93 -39.28 7.33 -14.50
N ALA A 94 -39.69 8.54 -14.12
CA ALA A 94 -38.80 9.57 -13.58
C ALA A 94 -38.28 9.18 -12.19
N ALA A 95 -37.02 8.77 -12.11
CA ALA A 95 -36.31 8.51 -10.86
C ALA A 95 -35.27 9.62 -10.62
N ASP A 96 -35.28 10.10 -9.38
CA ASP A 96 -34.44 11.14 -8.77
C ASP A 96 -32.94 10.97 -9.07
N ASP A 97 -32.27 12.08 -9.43
CA ASP A 97 -30.95 12.14 -10.12
C ASP A 97 -29.72 12.13 -9.17
N ASP A 98 -29.86 11.81 -7.87
CA ASP A 98 -28.78 12.07 -6.90
C ASP A 98 -28.10 10.84 -6.26
N ASP A 99 -28.46 9.61 -6.63
CA ASP A 99 -27.91 8.39 -6.00
C ASP A 99 -27.34 7.35 -6.97
N VAL A 100 -26.73 7.79 -8.09
CA VAL A 100 -25.97 6.88 -8.96
C VAL A 100 -24.50 6.90 -8.57
N VAL A 101 -24.13 6.07 -7.58
CA VAL A 101 -22.73 5.80 -7.27
C VAL A 101 -22.12 5.11 -8.49
N ALA A 102 -21.32 5.85 -9.27
CA ALA A 102 -20.59 5.29 -10.39
C ALA A 102 -19.77 4.09 -9.89
N MET A 103 -20.19 2.87 -10.26
CA MET A 103 -19.43 1.66 -9.98
C MET A 103 -18.09 1.85 -10.68
N GLU A 104 -17.04 2.11 -9.91
CA GLU A 104 -15.73 2.41 -10.44
C GLU A 104 -15.24 1.21 -11.24
N THR A 105 -15.30 1.29 -12.58
CA THR A 105 -14.55 0.37 -13.41
C THR A 105 -13.10 0.52 -13.00
N VAL A 106 -12.55 -0.55 -12.41
CA VAL A 106 -11.18 -0.63 -11.93
C VAL A 106 -10.26 -0.38 -13.14
N GLY A 107 -9.93 0.90 -13.34
CA GLY A 107 -9.33 1.43 -14.55
C GLY A 107 -7.82 1.24 -14.55
N LYS A 108 -7.20 1.40 -15.72
CA LYS A 108 -5.75 1.25 -15.84
C LYS A 108 -5.03 2.36 -15.09
N MET A 109 -3.96 2.01 -14.39
CA MET A 109 -3.05 2.94 -13.72
C MET A 109 -1.77 3.07 -14.50
N GLN A 110 -1.25 4.30 -14.64
CA GLN A 110 0.01 4.56 -15.29
C GLN A 110 1.10 4.83 -14.26
N ALA A 111 2.26 4.16 -14.39
CA ALA A 111 3.43 4.49 -13.61
C ALA A 111 4.08 5.79 -14.10
N THR A 112 4.10 6.83 -13.26
CA THR A 112 4.65 8.16 -13.57
C THR A 112 6.01 8.40 -12.92
N GLY A 113 6.32 7.68 -11.84
CA GLY A 113 7.58 7.82 -11.11
C GLY A 113 8.02 6.54 -10.42
N GLN A 114 9.30 6.51 -10.04
CA GLN A 114 9.88 5.45 -9.22
C GLN A 114 10.77 6.03 -8.14
N PHE A 115 10.90 5.33 -7.03
CA PHE A 115 11.80 5.70 -5.94
C PHE A 115 12.41 4.45 -5.31
N ASP A 116 13.68 4.56 -4.93
CA ASP A 116 14.45 3.48 -4.31
C ASP A 116 14.58 3.70 -2.78
N GLU A 117 14.23 4.89 -2.30
CA GLU A 117 14.32 5.32 -0.91
C GLU A 117 13.17 6.26 -0.56
N MET A 118 12.92 6.38 0.74
CA MET A 118 11.97 7.37 1.27
C MET A 118 12.51 8.08 2.49
N VAL A 119 12.06 9.30 2.69
CA VAL A 119 12.45 10.14 3.82
C VAL A 119 11.27 10.26 4.77
N ILE A 120 11.43 9.73 5.98
CA ILE A 120 10.46 9.86 7.07
C ILE A 120 10.79 11.10 7.88
N TRP A 121 9.86 12.05 7.93
CA TRP A 121 10.03 13.30 8.66
C TRP A 121 9.28 13.27 9.99
N SER A 122 9.94 13.73 11.06
CA SER A 122 9.36 13.85 12.40
C SER A 122 9.65 15.21 13.01
N HIS A 123 8.85 15.60 13.99
CA HIS A 123 9.06 16.81 14.78
C HIS A 123 10.13 16.55 15.85
N GLU A 124 11.17 17.39 15.89
CA GLU A 124 12.18 17.54 16.96
C GLU A 124 13.13 16.35 17.20
N SER A 125 12.67 15.10 17.12
CA SER A 125 13.45 13.88 17.27
C SER A 125 13.54 13.07 15.97
N MET A 126 14.58 12.24 15.86
CA MET A 126 14.78 11.37 14.69
C MET A 126 13.86 10.15 14.80
N ALA A 127 13.17 9.82 13.71
CA ALA A 127 12.32 8.63 13.65
C ALA A 127 13.14 7.35 13.85
N SER A 128 12.72 6.48 14.76
CA SER A 128 13.33 5.16 15.01
C SER A 128 12.28 4.07 14.88
N ALA A 129 12.65 2.84 14.55
CA ALA A 129 11.69 1.73 14.48
C ALA A 129 10.95 1.47 15.80
N ALA A 130 11.55 1.83 16.94
CA ALA A 130 10.90 1.72 18.25
C ALA A 130 9.75 2.72 18.43
N ALA A 131 9.86 3.92 17.85
CA ALA A 131 8.91 5.02 18.07
C ALA A 131 7.99 5.30 16.87
N ASP A 132 8.43 5.01 15.65
CA ASP A 132 7.73 5.37 14.41
C ASP A 132 7.26 4.11 13.66
N PRO A 133 5.94 3.95 13.44
CA PRO A 133 5.40 2.76 12.78
C PRO A 133 5.80 2.66 11.31
N TYR A 134 6.07 3.77 10.62
CA TYR A 134 6.47 3.76 9.21
C TYR A 134 7.91 3.28 9.06
N VAL A 135 8.81 3.73 9.95
CA VAL A 135 10.18 3.23 10.02
C VAL A 135 10.16 1.73 10.30
N ARG A 136 9.40 1.30 11.30
CA ARG A 136 9.22 -0.12 11.64
C ARG A 136 8.68 -0.93 10.46
N SER A 137 7.72 -0.39 9.72
CA SER A 137 7.12 -1.09 8.58
C SER A 137 8.16 -1.39 7.50
N ILE A 138 9.06 -0.45 7.23
CA ILE A 138 10.07 -0.62 6.19
C ILE A 138 11.22 -1.51 6.68
N GLU A 139 11.72 -1.26 7.88
CA GLU A 139 12.88 -1.97 8.40
C GLU A 139 12.54 -3.40 8.80
N GLU A 140 11.36 -3.65 9.37
CA GLU A 140 11.01 -4.96 9.95
C GLU A 140 9.92 -5.67 9.16
N TRP A 141 8.77 -5.02 8.94
CA TRP A 141 7.60 -5.70 8.40
C TRP A 141 7.80 -6.23 6.98
N LEU A 142 8.44 -5.44 6.10
CA LEU A 142 8.73 -5.90 4.74
C LEU A 142 9.58 -7.18 4.73
N GLN A 143 10.57 -7.29 5.62
CA GLN A 143 11.40 -8.49 5.74
C GLN A 143 10.63 -9.69 6.31
N VAL A 144 9.80 -9.46 7.33
CA VAL A 144 8.95 -10.50 7.92
C VAL A 144 7.95 -11.03 6.89
N SER A 145 7.31 -10.13 6.15
CA SER A 145 6.32 -10.48 5.14
C SER A 145 6.91 -11.32 4.00
N GLU A 146 8.15 -11.03 3.59
CA GLU A 146 8.86 -11.81 2.59
C GLU A 146 9.12 -13.24 3.06
N LYS A 147 9.63 -13.40 4.28
CA LYS A 147 9.88 -14.72 4.88
C LYS A 147 8.60 -15.52 5.08
N ALA A 148 7.53 -14.88 5.54
CA ALA A 148 6.22 -15.51 5.70
C ALA A 148 5.69 -16.02 4.36
N ARG A 149 5.75 -15.20 3.30
CA ARG A 149 5.34 -15.58 1.95
C ARG A 149 6.18 -16.72 1.37
N ALA A 150 7.49 -16.70 1.60
CA ALA A 150 8.37 -17.79 1.19
C ALA A 150 8.01 -19.10 1.92
N MET A 151 7.70 -19.04 3.21
CA MET A 151 7.32 -20.21 4.01
C MET A 151 6.05 -20.88 3.46
N THR A 152 5.04 -20.11 3.04
CA THR A 152 3.83 -20.66 2.39
C THR A 152 4.15 -21.31 1.04
N ARG A 153 5.16 -20.81 0.33
CA ARG A 153 5.63 -21.37 -0.96
C ARG A 153 6.40 -22.69 -0.79
N PHE A 154 7.12 -22.85 0.32
CA PHE A 154 7.77 -24.12 0.69
C PHE A 154 6.81 -25.14 1.32
N HIS A 155 5.78 -24.69 2.05
CA HIS A 155 4.75 -25.58 2.58
C HIS A 155 3.87 -26.20 1.48
N LEU A 156 3.77 -25.58 0.30
CA LEU A 156 3.06 -26.17 -0.85
C LEU A 156 3.84 -27.31 -1.52
N HIS A 157 5.13 -27.50 -1.23
CA HIS A 157 5.92 -28.62 -1.74
C HIS A 157 6.14 -29.75 -0.73
N ILE A 158 5.93 -29.52 0.57
CA ILE A 158 6.05 -30.56 1.61
C ILE A 158 4.69 -31.20 1.94
N TRP A 159 3.57 -30.56 1.60
CA TRP A 159 2.23 -31.09 1.83
C TRP A 159 1.46 -31.39 0.54
N ARG A 160 2.03 -32.23 -0.34
CA ARG A 160 1.23 -32.86 -1.40
C ARG A 160 1.55 -34.35 -1.54
N TRP A 161 0.71 -35.14 -0.85
CA TRP A 161 0.36 -36.55 -1.04
C TRP A 161 1.41 -37.62 -0.70
N THR A 162 1.36 -38.12 0.54
CA THR A 162 1.29 -39.57 0.76
C THR A 162 -0.10 -39.90 1.29
N THR A 163 -0.86 -40.63 0.47
CA THR A 163 -2.11 -41.29 0.84
C THR A 163 -1.85 -42.31 1.93
N ASN A 164 -2.49 -42.15 3.09
CA ASN A 164 -3.48 -43.10 3.65
C ASN A 164 -3.53 -43.03 5.19
N VAL A 165 -4.76 -42.92 5.68
CA VAL A 165 -5.24 -43.09 7.07
C VAL A 165 -4.89 -41.95 8.05
N ILE A 166 -5.84 -41.03 8.24
CA ILE A 166 -6.04 -40.38 9.54
C ILE A 166 -7.22 -41.09 10.18
N GLN A 167 -6.94 -41.95 11.18
CA GLN A 167 -7.98 -42.55 12.01
C GLN A 167 -8.38 -41.51 13.06
N ILE A 168 -9.57 -40.93 12.90
CA ILE A 168 -10.19 -40.06 13.90
C ILE A 168 -10.80 -40.98 14.97
N HIS A 169 -10.22 -41.02 16.18
CA HIS A 169 -10.95 -41.54 17.32
C HIS A 169 -12.02 -40.51 17.69
N GLY A 170 -13.27 -40.92 17.50
CA GLY A 170 -14.45 -40.15 17.87
C GLY A 170 -14.43 -39.79 19.35
N PHE A 171 -14.75 -38.53 19.61
CA PHE A 171 -15.14 -38.02 20.91
C PHE A 171 -16.61 -38.42 21.13
N ASP A 172 -16.85 -39.45 21.95
CA ASP A 172 -18.18 -39.72 22.49
C ASP A 172 -18.22 -39.20 23.94
N ALA A 173 -18.90 -38.08 24.11
CA ALA A 173 -19.39 -37.65 25.40
C ALA A 173 -20.81 -38.21 25.57
N GLU A 174 -20.98 -39.24 26.40
CA GLU A 174 -22.28 -39.62 26.92
C GLU A 174 -22.20 -40.05 28.40
N ASN A 175 -22.52 -39.07 29.25
CA ASN A 175 -23.47 -39.10 30.36
C ASN A 175 -23.66 -40.37 31.23
N SER A 176 -23.48 -40.14 32.54
CA SER A 176 -24.40 -40.54 33.63
C SER A 176 -24.42 -41.99 34.16
N ASP A 177 -23.85 -42.10 35.36
CA ASP A 177 -24.52 -42.59 36.59
C ASP A 177 -24.54 -44.10 36.92
N LYS A 178 -24.48 -44.33 38.24
CA LYS A 178 -24.84 -45.50 39.05
C LYS A 178 -23.79 -46.55 39.48
N THR A 179 -23.45 -46.43 40.77
CA THR A 179 -23.43 -47.46 41.85
C THR A 179 -22.63 -48.74 41.64
N ARG A 180 -21.57 -48.93 42.44
CA ARG A 180 -21.58 -49.68 43.72
C ARG A 180 -20.22 -49.55 44.42
#